data_AF-A0A0G0D647-F1
#
_entry.id   AF-A0A0G0D647-F1
#
_cell.length_a   1.000
_cell.length_b   1.000
_cell.length_c   1.000
_cell.angle_alpha   90.00
_cell.angle_beta   90.00
_cell.angle_gamma   90.00
#
_symmetry.space_group_name_H-M   'P 1'
#
loop_
_entity.id
_entity.type
_entity.pdbx_description
1 polymer ?
#
loop_
_entity_poly.entity_id
_entity_poly.type
_entity_poly.pdbx_seq_one_letter_code
_entity_poly.pdbx_strand_id
1 'polypeptide(L)' 'MKYYFGIYVDYIDANRPRIAQVMTSVDDLSCEMLADPGLITFYFSEKRRCREHIHHLARLHNCKFIEFGWGKYQLIKIR' A
#
# COMPACT_ATOMS: atom_id res chain seq x y z
N MET A 1 16.08 -8.66 -0.89
CA MET A 1 14.61 -8.74 -1.05
C MET A 1 14.10 -7.34 -1.35
N LYS A 2 13.24 -7.18 -2.36
CA LYS A 2 12.68 -5.87 -2.73
C LYS A 2 11.30 -5.73 -2.10
N TYR A 3 11.00 -4.56 -1.56
CA TYR A 3 9.68 -4.21 -1.04
C TYR A 3 9.07 -3.15 -1.95
N TYR A 4 7.82 -3.37 -2.31
CA TYR A 4 7.04 -2.53 -3.19
C TYR A 4 5.91 -1.96 -2.38
N PHE A 5 5.57 -0.71 -2.64
CA PHE A 5 4.32 -0.17 -2.13
C PHE A 5 3.72 0.83 -3.09
N GLY A 6 2.41 1.02 -3.00
CA GLY A 6 1.75 2.15 -3.63
C GLY A 6 0.44 2.51 -2.95
N ILE A 7 -0.17 3.59 -3.42
CA ILE A 7 -1.42 4.13 -2.88
C ILE A 7 -2.41 4.26 -4.04
N TYR A 8 -3.64 3.79 -3.85
CA TYR A 8 -4.71 3.87 -4.84
C TYR A 8 -6.03 4.28 -4.18
N VAL A 9 -7.01 4.71 -4.98
CA VAL A 9 -8.38 4.94 -4.50
C VAL A 9 -9.18 3.64 -4.57
N ASP A 10 -9.81 3.25 -3.47
CA ASP A 10 -10.77 2.14 -3.47
C ASP A 10 -12.05 2.59 -4.17
N TYR A 11 -12.25 2.13 -5.41
CA TYR A 11 -13.45 2.44 -6.19
C TYR A 11 -14.65 1.55 -5.84
N ILE A 12 -14.46 0.53 -5.00
CA ILE A 12 -15.51 -0.41 -4.58
C ILE A 12 -16.25 0.14 -3.36
N ASP A 13 -15.55 0.77 -2.42
CA ASP A 13 -16.14 1.42 -1.25
C ASP A 13 -16.79 2.77 -1.65
N ALA A 14 -18.06 2.97 -1.29
CA ALA A 14 -18.83 4.18 -1.62
C ALA A 14 -18.19 5.47 -1.06
N ASN A 15 -17.40 5.35 0.02
CA ASN A 15 -16.65 6.47 0.61
C ASN A 15 -15.34 6.79 -0.12
N ARG A 16 -14.97 6.02 -1.14
CA ARG A 16 -13.74 6.15 -1.93
C ARG A 16 -12.48 6.43 -1.11
N PRO A 17 -12.20 5.64 -0.05
CA PRO A 17 -11.00 5.82 0.75
C PRO A 17 -9.76 5.53 -0.07
N ARG A 18 -8.64 6.19 0.24
CA ARG A 18 -7.35 5.77 -0.31
C ARG A 18 -6.80 4.58 0.47
N ILE A 19 -6.18 3.64 -0.25
CA ILE A 19 -5.56 2.43 0.30
C ILE A 19 -4.07 2.46 -0.04
N ALA A 20 -3.25 2.32 0.99
CA ALA A 20 -1.81 2.12 0.87
C ALA A 20 -1.51 0.61 1.01
N GLN A 21 -0.82 0.04 0.03
CA GLN A 21 -0.55 -1.40 -0.04
C GLN A 21 0.97 -1.65 -0.10
N VAL A 22 1.49 -2.53 0.77
CA VAL A 22 2.89 -3.01 0.75
C VAL A 22 2.93 -4.46 0.35
N MET A 23 3.95 -4.84 -0.41
CA MET A 23 4.15 -6.19 -0.88
C MET A 23 5.60 -6.52 -1.17
N THR A 24 5.86 -7.80 -1.40
CA THR A 24 7.19 -8.36 -1.68
C THR A 24 7.36 -8.73 -3.15
N SER A 25 6.28 -8.81 -3.93
CA SER A 25 6.28 -8.92 -5.38
C SER A 25 5.37 -7.85 -6.02
N VAL A 26 5.73 -7.39 -7.22
CA VAL A 26 4.86 -6.54 -8.05
C VAL A 26 3.57 -7.28 -8.43
N ASP A 27 3.65 -8.60 -8.57
CA ASP A 27 2.50 -9.43 -8.94
C ASP A 27 1.43 -9.48 -7.83
N ASP A 28 1.78 -9.07 -6.61
CA ASP A 28 0.84 -8.95 -5.48
C ASP A 28 0.10 -7.58 -5.49
N LEU A 29 0.37 -6.70 -6.47
CA LEU A 29 -0.35 -5.43 -6.62
C LEU A 29 -1.80 -5.71 -6.97
N SER A 30 -2.72 -4.99 -6.35
CA SER A 30 -4.13 -5.09 -6.74
C SER A 30 -4.33 -4.62 -8.19
N CYS A 31 -5.30 -5.19 -8.89
CA CYS A 31 -5.63 -4.76 -10.26
C CYS A 31 -6.02 -3.27 -10.29
N GLU A 32 -6.61 -2.78 -9.21
CA GLU A 32 -6.97 -1.39 -8.98
C GLU A 32 -5.72 -0.50 -8.90
N MET A 33 -4.63 -0.94 -8.26
CA MET A 33 -3.35 -0.22 -8.27
C MET A 33 -2.74 -0.17 -9.66
N LEU A 34 -2.77 -1.28 -10.40
CA LEU A 34 -2.20 -1.36 -11.73
C LEU A 34 -2.95 -0.50 -12.75
N ALA A 35 -4.24 -0.25 -12.51
CA ALA A 35 -5.10 0.59 -13.33
C ALA A 35 -5.16 2.06 -12.88
N ASP A 36 -4.70 2.39 -11.66
CA ASP A 36 -4.75 3.76 -11.13
C ASP A 36 -3.63 4.63 -11.73
N PRO A 37 -3.95 5.70 -12.50
CA PRO A 37 -2.95 6.60 -13.06
C PRO A 37 -2.20 7.43 -11.99
N GLY A 38 -2.67 7.43 -10.74
CA GLY A 38 -2.05 8.04 -9.57
C GLY A 38 -1.14 7.11 -8.78
N LEU A 39 -0.86 5.90 -9.27
CA LEU A 39 0.02 4.96 -8.60
C LEU A 39 1.44 5.54 -8.41
N ILE A 40 1.86 5.67 -7.16
CA ILE A 40 3.25 6.01 -6.83
C ILE A 40 3.95 4.76 -6.29
N THR A 41 4.82 4.16 -7.10
CA THR A 41 5.60 2.98 -6.71
C THR A 41 6.97 3.37 -6.17
N PHE A 42 7.32 2.86 -4.99
CA PHE A 42 8.66 3.03 -4.43
C PHE A 42 9.30 1.70 -4.07
N TYR A 43 10.64 1.69 -4.03
CA TYR A 43 11.45 0.51 -3.77
C TYR A 43 12.32 0.71 -2.53
N PHE A 44 12.31 -0.29 -1.64
CA PHE A 44 13.25 -0.35 -0.51
C PHE A 44 13.97 -1.69 -0.45
N SER A 45 15.22 -1.64 0.02
CA SER A 45 16.03 -2.81 0.38
C SER A 45 15.76 -3.30 1.81
N GLU A 46 15.16 -2.46 2.65
CA GLU A 46 14.89 -2.73 4.07
C GLU A 46 13.39 -2.64 4.39
N LYS A 47 12.84 -3.72 4.97
CA LYS A 47 11.43 -3.80 5.39
C LYS A 47 11.02 -2.66 6.33
N ARG A 48 11.89 -2.36 7.31
CA ARG A 48 11.65 -1.31 8.32
C ARG A 48 11.44 0.05 7.67
N ARG A 49 12.33 0.43 6.73
CA ARG A 49 12.24 1.71 6.02
C ARG A 49 10.98 1.80 5.15
N CYS A 50 10.62 0.70 4.49
CA CYS A 50 9.37 0.63 3.72
C CYS A 50 8.15 0.91 4.60
N ARG A 51 8.07 0.26 5.78
CA ARG A 51 6.99 0.49 6.77
C ARG A 51 6.94 1.92 7.25
N GLU A 52 8.07 2.46 7.69
CA GLU A 52 8.13 3.84 8.21
C GLU A 52 7.64 4.83 7.15
N HIS A 53 8.07 4.64 5.90
CA HIS A 53 7.70 5.51 4.79
C HIS A 53 6.22 5.39 4.42
N ILE A 54 5.67 4.18 4.26
CA ILE A 54 4.26 4.04 3.93
C ILE A 54 3.34 4.47 5.09
N HIS A 55 3.73 4.26 6.34
CA HIS A 55 2.98 4.78 7.48
C HIS A 55 2.93 6.30 7.47
N HIS A 56 4.05 6.95 7.11
CA HIS A 56 4.09 8.41 6.96
C HIS A 56 3.16 8.88 5.84
N LEU A 57 3.25 8.29 4.64
CA LEU A 57 2.39 8.67 3.51
C LEU A 57 0.91 8.34 3.75
N ALA A 58 0.60 7.19 4.34
CA ALA A 58 -0.77 6.81 4.64
C ALA A 58 -1.43 7.78 5.62
N ARG A 59 -0.67 8.32 6.59
CA ARG A 59 -1.17 9.41 7.46
C ARG A 59 -1.37 10.70 6.68
N LEU A 60 -0.39 11.10 5.87
CA LEU A 60 -0.46 12.33 5.06
C LEU A 60 -1.68 12.33 4.12
N HIS A 61 -1.99 11.17 3.54
CA HIS A 61 -3.06 11.01 2.57
C HIS A 61 -4.35 10.44 3.16
N ASN A 62 -4.46 10.33 4.49
CA ASN A 62 -5.61 9.76 5.19
C ASN A 62 -6.08 8.40 4.61
N CYS A 63 -5.15 7.47 4.48
CA CYS A 63 -5.35 6.17 3.83
C CYS A 63 -5.50 5.02 4.83
N LYS A 64 -6.26 4.00 4.44
CA LYS A 64 -6.20 2.67 5.07
C LYS A 64 -4.93 1.96 4.62
N PHE A 65 -4.39 1.05 5.42
CA PHE A 65 -3.11 0.39 5.13
C PHE A 65 -3.24 -1.14 5.12
N ILE A 66 -2.68 -1.78 4.08
CA ILE A 66 -2.72 -3.23 3.88
C ILE A 66 -1.32 -3.77 3.60
N GLU A 67 -0.88 -4.78 4.35
CA GLU A 67 0.40 -5.46 4.15
C GLU A 67 0.18 -6.86 3.55
N PHE A 68 0.83 -7.13 2.42
CA PHE A 68 0.86 -8.41 1.71
C PHE A 68 2.26 -9.02 1.71
N GLY A 69 2.33 -10.35 1.63
CA GLY A 69 3.59 -11.08 1.40
C GLY A 69 4.50 -11.28 2.63
N TRP A 70 4.04 -10.95 3.85
CA TRP A 70 4.84 -11.14 5.08
C TRP A 70 4.42 -12.35 5.92
N GLY A 71 3.82 -13.35 5.28
CA GLY A 71 3.35 -14.57 5.95
C GLY A 71 2.01 -14.42 6.69
N LYS A 72 1.38 -13.24 6.68
CA LYS A 72 0.02 -12.99 7.18
C LYS A 72 -0.65 -11.88 6.38
N TYR A 73 -1.94 -12.04 6.07
CA TYR A 73 -2.80 -10.95 5.63
C TYR A 73 -3.22 -10.15 6.87
N GLN A 74 -2.85 -8.88 6.95
CA GLN A 74 -3.29 -8.03 8.05
C GLN A 74 -3.76 -6.68 7.51
N LEU A 75 -5.07 -6.43 7.63
CA LEU A 75 -5.64 -5.09 7.45
C LEU A 75 -5.32 -4.26 8.70
N ILE A 76 -4.56 -3.18 8.53
CA ILE A 76 -4.24 -2.26 9.62
C ILE A 76 -5.04 -0.97 9.39
N LYS A 77 -6.08 -0.77 10.19
CA LYS A 77 -6.80 0.51 10.23
C LYS A 77 -5.92 1.54 10.94
N ILE A 78 -5.47 2.56 10.23
CA ILE A 78 -4.83 3.73 10.83
C ILE A 78 -5.98 4.59 11.40
N ARG A 79 -5.96 4.83 12.71
CA ARG A 79 -6.83 5.79 13.39
C ARG A 79 -6.21 7.18 13.34
#